data_AF-A0A2E8L5Q9-F1
#
_entry.id   AF-A0A2E8L5Q9-F1
#
_cell.length_a   1.000
_cell.length_b   1.000
_cell.length_c   1.000
_cell.angle_alpha   90.00
_cell.angle_beta   90.00
_cell.angle_gamma   90.00
#
_symmetry.space_group_name_H-M   'P 1'
#
loop_
_entity.id
_entity.type
_entity.pdbx_description
1 polymer ?
#
loop_
_entity_poly.entity_id
_entity_poly.type
_entity_poly.pdbx_seq_one_letter_code
_entity_poly.pdbx_strand_id
1 'polypeptide(L)'
;MILRTLIIAAGLCFVANASLAQTSSAAQVNVQNLDFFLIQAFHSKYARSRLALNHIGIQGQKQEAGFLVTSVLESYPAHRAGLNRGDLITTIDGQAFDPVTSFNRAAVFEPELISHVLSVLRNNDNFEVSVTPVFENLYDSFRSANTASVQQFSAGNKIIGYLHLWGLSRSSHDLISTQSLMQQLAQCDGIILDLRDSYGFLDAEHLQAFLNSHSSIDITGASGWLTSINDTTSKIASNPYHRPLAILINERTRGGPEILAYETSKLERIVSLGSATPGLIGSYEQAGDSEAFEYRPADSTRIDGQRFEGIGLQPETLLDWPLSETRRDDPQFEAAVTMLLGII
;
A
#
# COMPACT_ATOMS: atom_id res chain seq x y z
N MET A 1 56.11 -40.87 2.44
CA MET A 1 56.18 -39.48 1.93
C MET A 1 54.75 -39.05 1.62
N ILE A 2 54.30 -37.98 2.27
CA ILE A 2 52.91 -37.50 2.35
C ILE A 2 52.49 -36.82 1.04
N LEU A 3 51.28 -37.07 0.55
CA LEU A 3 50.48 -36.15 -0.29
C LEU A 3 49.01 -36.65 -0.28
N ARG A 4 48.13 -36.14 0.60
CA ARG A 4 47.22 -34.97 0.45
C ARG A 4 46.38 -34.94 -0.84
N THR A 5 45.12 -35.36 -0.66
CA THR A 5 43.84 -34.68 -1.01
C THR A 5 43.70 -33.98 -2.36
N LEU A 6 42.67 -34.37 -3.13
CA LEU A 6 41.59 -33.47 -3.57
C LEU A 6 40.41 -34.31 -4.12
N ILE A 7 39.26 -34.25 -3.44
CA ILE A 7 37.98 -34.75 -3.95
C ILE A 7 37.35 -33.60 -4.73
N ILE A 8 37.18 -33.76 -6.04
CA ILE A 8 36.41 -32.85 -6.88
C ILE A 8 34.96 -33.35 -6.87
N ALA A 9 34.12 -32.67 -6.08
CA ALA A 9 32.67 -32.80 -6.18
C ALA A 9 32.20 -31.92 -7.36
N ALA A 10 31.77 -32.54 -8.45
CA ALA A 10 31.19 -31.85 -9.59
C ALA A 10 29.66 -31.83 -9.48
N GLY A 11 29.14 -30.59 -9.48
CA GLY A 11 27.77 -30.11 -9.42
C GLY A 11 26.62 -31.06 -9.78
N LEU A 12 25.70 -31.22 -8.82
CA LEU A 12 24.29 -31.38 -9.15
C LEU A 12 23.77 -30.06 -9.75
N CYS A 13 23.43 -30.08 -11.03
CA CYS A 13 22.53 -29.08 -11.61
C CYS A 13 21.16 -29.24 -10.94
N PHE A 14 20.84 -28.35 -9.99
CA PHE A 14 19.46 -28.06 -9.66
C PHE A 14 18.86 -27.33 -10.87
N VAL A 15 18.17 -28.09 -11.72
CA VAL A 15 17.20 -27.51 -12.65
C VAL A 15 16.12 -26.90 -11.77
N ALA A 16 16.13 -25.58 -11.66
CA ALA A 16 15.05 -24.83 -11.05
C ALA A 16 13.77 -25.23 -11.81
N ASN A 17 12.91 -26.00 -11.14
CA ASN A 17 11.52 -26.07 -11.53
C ASN A 17 11.00 -24.65 -11.42
N ALA A 18 10.92 -23.96 -12.56
CA ALA A 18 10.09 -22.79 -12.71
C ALA A 18 8.66 -23.25 -12.40
N SER A 19 8.27 -23.15 -11.14
CA SER A 19 6.87 -23.11 -10.77
C SER A 19 6.32 -21.90 -11.51
N LEU A 20 5.56 -22.16 -12.57
CA LEU A 20 4.58 -21.24 -13.10
C LEU A 20 3.64 -20.92 -11.93
N ALA A 21 4.03 -19.93 -11.13
CA ALA A 21 3.13 -19.29 -10.20
C ALA A 21 2.05 -18.66 -11.07
N GLN A 22 0.88 -19.27 -11.07
CA GLN A 22 -0.34 -18.62 -11.49
C GLN A 22 -0.42 -17.30 -10.74
N THR A 23 -0.16 -16.20 -11.43
CA THR A 23 -0.47 -14.83 -11.03
C THR A 23 -1.99 -14.69 -10.99
N SER A 24 -2.63 -15.30 -10.00
CA SER A 24 -4.09 -15.26 -9.81
C SER A 24 -4.42 -14.58 -8.49
N SER A 25 -4.51 -13.25 -8.51
CA SER A 25 -5.48 -12.51 -7.67
C SER A 25 -5.76 -11.06 -8.12
N ALA A 26 -5.09 -10.51 -9.14
CA ALA A 26 -5.30 -9.12 -9.57
C ALA A 26 -6.09 -8.93 -10.87
N ALA A 27 -6.38 -9.99 -11.64
CA ALA A 27 -6.98 -9.85 -12.97
C ALA A 27 -8.44 -9.38 -12.92
N GLN A 28 -9.21 -9.83 -11.93
CA GLN A 28 -10.61 -9.43 -11.78
C GLN A 28 -10.98 -9.29 -10.31
N VAL A 29 -11.70 -8.22 -9.97
CA VAL A 29 -12.29 -7.97 -8.65
C VAL A 29 -13.81 -7.80 -8.80
N ASN A 30 -14.59 -8.22 -7.80
CA ASN A 30 -16.04 -8.10 -7.82
C ASN A 30 -16.59 -7.64 -6.47
N VAL A 31 -17.91 -7.43 -6.39
CA VAL A 31 -18.63 -6.92 -5.20
C VAL A 31 -18.45 -7.75 -3.91
N GLN A 32 -17.85 -8.94 -3.95
CA GLN A 32 -17.50 -9.72 -2.77
C GLN A 32 -16.15 -9.29 -2.15
N ASN A 33 -15.37 -8.43 -2.82
CA ASN A 33 -14.04 -8.02 -2.40
C ASN A 33 -14.02 -6.55 -1.99
N LEU A 34 -13.33 -6.22 -0.89
CA LEU A 34 -13.08 -4.82 -0.51
C LEU A 34 -12.37 -4.04 -1.63
N ASP A 35 -11.46 -4.70 -2.35
CA ASP A 35 -10.73 -4.12 -3.49
C ASP A 35 -11.67 -3.59 -4.59
N PHE A 36 -12.82 -4.21 -4.83
CA PHE A 36 -13.79 -3.69 -5.78
C PHE A 36 -14.31 -2.30 -5.36
N PHE A 37 -14.68 -2.13 -4.09
CA PHE A 37 -15.16 -0.84 -3.57
C PHE A 37 -14.06 0.22 -3.54
N LEU A 38 -12.81 -0.18 -3.27
CA LEU A 38 -11.65 0.70 -3.35
C LEU A 38 -11.44 1.20 -4.78
N ILE A 39 -11.31 0.27 -5.73
CA ILE A 39 -11.12 0.58 -7.15
C ILE A 39 -12.28 1.43 -7.68
N GLN A 40 -13.52 1.07 -7.36
CA GLN A 40 -14.72 1.82 -7.75
C GLN A 40 -14.65 3.26 -7.25
N ALA A 41 -14.30 3.47 -5.98
CA ALA A 41 -14.29 4.79 -5.36
C ALA A 41 -13.19 5.70 -5.95
N PHE A 42 -12.02 5.14 -6.27
CA PHE A 42 -10.92 5.86 -6.94
C PHE A 42 -11.20 6.11 -8.43
N HIS A 43 -11.90 5.20 -9.12
CA HIS A 43 -12.28 5.38 -10.53
C HIS A 43 -13.43 6.37 -10.71
N SER A 44 -14.22 6.59 -9.66
CA SER A 44 -15.37 7.46 -9.72
C SER A 44 -14.98 8.93 -9.87
N LYS A 45 -15.43 9.56 -10.95
CA LYS A 45 -15.20 10.99 -11.23
C LYS A 45 -15.85 11.92 -10.21
N TYR A 46 -16.98 11.51 -9.63
CA TYR A 46 -17.77 12.34 -8.73
C TYR A 46 -17.90 11.69 -7.36
N ALA A 47 -17.69 12.44 -6.29
CA ALA A 47 -17.79 11.94 -4.91
C ALA A 47 -19.14 11.24 -4.62
N ARG A 48 -20.25 11.82 -5.11
CA ARG A 48 -21.61 11.24 -4.97
C ARG A 48 -21.81 9.88 -5.67
N SER A 49 -20.88 9.49 -6.54
CA SER A 49 -20.93 8.25 -7.31
C SER A 49 -19.99 7.19 -6.74
N ARG A 50 -19.34 7.45 -5.59
CA ARG A 50 -18.53 6.47 -4.86
C ARG A 50 -19.46 5.61 -4.00
N LEU A 51 -19.29 4.29 -4.06
CA LEU A 51 -20.08 3.37 -3.28
C LEU A 51 -19.58 3.34 -1.83
N ALA A 52 -20.47 3.70 -0.91
CA ALA A 52 -20.23 3.51 0.52
C ALA A 52 -20.67 2.10 0.95
N LEU A 53 -20.00 1.58 1.98
CA LEU A 53 -20.34 0.31 2.62
C LEU A 53 -20.07 0.40 4.12
N ASN A 54 -20.67 -0.51 4.89
CA ASN A 54 -20.28 -0.73 6.26
C ASN A 54 -18.93 -1.48 6.28
N HIS A 55 -17.90 -0.92 6.90
CA HIS A 55 -16.60 -1.58 7.06
C HIS A 55 -15.89 -1.14 8.35
N ILE A 56 -14.85 -1.88 8.74
CA ILE A 56 -14.08 -1.61 9.96
C ILE A 56 -12.68 -1.06 9.68
N GLY A 57 -12.32 -0.85 8.41
CA GLY A 57 -11.03 -0.26 8.00
C GLY A 57 -9.87 -1.25 8.07
N ILE A 58 -10.05 -2.42 7.47
CA ILE A 58 -9.01 -3.44 7.31
C ILE A 58 -8.75 -3.66 5.81
N GLN A 59 -7.52 -4.06 5.49
CA GLN A 59 -7.23 -4.79 4.26
C GLN A 59 -6.81 -6.21 4.60
N GLY A 60 -6.92 -7.11 3.63
CA GLY A 60 -6.55 -8.50 3.87
C GLY A 60 -6.91 -9.42 2.73
N GLN A 61 -6.71 -10.71 2.98
CA GLN A 61 -6.96 -11.77 2.02
C GLN A 61 -7.82 -12.87 2.64
N LYS A 62 -8.77 -13.38 1.85
CA LYS A 62 -9.58 -14.53 2.23
C LYS A 62 -8.70 -15.78 2.26
N GLN A 63 -8.82 -16.54 3.34
CA GLN A 63 -8.20 -17.85 3.53
C GLN A 63 -9.29 -18.86 3.86
N GLU A 64 -8.95 -20.15 3.79
CA GLU A 64 -9.91 -21.22 4.12
C GLU A 64 -10.42 -21.09 5.56
N ALA A 65 -9.55 -20.69 6.50
CA ALA A 65 -9.86 -20.59 7.92
C ALA A 65 -10.49 -19.24 8.34
N GLY A 66 -10.57 -18.24 7.46
CA GLY A 66 -11.08 -16.91 7.80
C GLY A 66 -10.53 -15.81 6.91
N PHE A 67 -10.55 -14.56 7.40
CA PHE A 67 -9.98 -13.41 6.71
C PHE A 67 -8.70 -12.96 7.40
N LEU A 68 -7.56 -13.09 6.70
CA LEU A 68 -6.26 -12.68 7.21
C LEU A 68 -6.05 -11.18 6.97
N VAL A 69 -5.94 -10.42 8.05
CA VAL A 69 -5.68 -8.99 8.04
C VAL A 69 -4.24 -8.73 7.61
N THR A 70 -4.06 -7.99 6.52
CA THR A 70 -2.74 -7.57 6.03
C THR A 70 -2.35 -6.20 6.56
N SER A 71 -3.34 -5.34 6.79
CA SER A 71 -3.13 -3.97 7.25
C SER A 71 -4.42 -3.39 7.84
N VAL A 72 -4.29 -2.37 8.68
CA VAL A 72 -5.40 -1.75 9.42
C VAL A 72 -5.29 -0.24 9.33
N LEU A 73 -6.35 0.43 8.88
CA LEU A 73 -6.37 1.89 8.70
C LEU A 73 -6.30 2.62 10.04
N GLU A 74 -5.40 3.60 10.18
CA GLU A 74 -5.25 4.35 11.43
C GLU A 74 -6.53 5.09 11.77
N SER A 75 -6.84 5.08 13.07
CA SER A 75 -8.08 5.61 13.65
C SER A 75 -9.39 4.98 13.19
N TYR A 76 -9.40 3.91 12.38
CA TYR A 76 -10.64 3.19 12.02
C TYR A 76 -11.10 2.20 13.12
N PRO A 77 -12.35 1.67 13.06
CA PRO A 77 -12.87 0.77 14.08
C PRO A 77 -11.95 -0.41 14.44
N ALA A 78 -11.37 -1.07 13.44
CA ALA A 78 -10.43 -2.18 13.66
C ALA A 78 -9.18 -1.74 14.43
N HIS A 79 -8.59 -0.61 14.06
CA HIS A 79 -7.42 -0.05 14.76
C HIS A 79 -7.74 0.28 16.22
N ARG A 80 -8.87 0.95 16.47
CA ARG A 80 -9.32 1.29 17.84
C ARG A 80 -9.60 0.04 18.68
N ALA A 81 -9.99 -1.04 18.04
CA ALA A 81 -10.27 -2.31 18.69
C ALA A 81 -9.00 -3.16 18.91
N GLY A 82 -7.84 -2.70 18.45
CA GLY A 82 -6.55 -3.39 18.64
C GLY A 82 -6.32 -4.55 17.68
N LEU A 83 -7.04 -4.59 16.55
CA LEU A 83 -6.72 -5.48 15.44
C LEU A 83 -5.42 -5.02 14.78
N ASN A 84 -4.62 -5.98 14.33
CA ASN A 84 -3.33 -5.75 13.72
C ASN A 84 -3.12 -6.66 12.50
N ARG A 85 -2.11 -6.31 11.70
CA ARG A 85 -1.56 -7.20 10.69
C ARG A 85 -1.27 -8.59 11.27
N GLY A 86 -1.63 -9.63 10.52
CA GLY A 86 -1.42 -11.02 10.89
C GLY A 86 -2.56 -11.62 11.74
N ASP A 87 -3.55 -10.82 12.13
CA ASP A 87 -4.77 -11.34 12.73
C ASP A 87 -5.60 -12.10 11.70
N LEU A 88 -6.09 -13.29 12.08
CA LEU A 88 -7.05 -14.05 11.30
C LEU A 88 -8.43 -13.92 11.94
N ILE A 89 -9.32 -13.16 11.30
CA ILE A 89 -10.71 -13.02 11.75
C ILE A 89 -11.49 -14.23 11.24
N THR A 90 -11.99 -15.06 12.15
CA THR A 90 -12.68 -16.31 11.80
C THR A 90 -14.19 -16.13 11.73
N THR A 91 -14.76 -15.40 12.68
CA THR A 91 -16.22 -15.26 12.83
C THR A 91 -16.64 -13.88 13.28
N ILE A 92 -17.91 -13.55 13.00
CA ILE A 92 -18.65 -12.38 13.45
C ILE A 92 -20.00 -12.81 13.97
N ASP A 93 -20.31 -12.48 15.23
CA ASP A 93 -21.54 -12.89 15.92
C ASP A 93 -21.81 -14.40 15.79
N GLY A 94 -20.75 -15.21 15.87
CA GLY A 94 -20.79 -16.66 15.74
C GLY A 94 -20.98 -17.22 14.32
N GLN A 95 -21.03 -16.37 13.28
CA GLN A 95 -21.08 -16.77 11.87
C GLN A 95 -19.72 -16.57 11.18
N ALA A 96 -19.47 -17.30 10.09
CA ALA A 96 -18.23 -17.14 9.31
C ALA A 96 -18.04 -15.69 8.86
N PHE A 97 -16.83 -15.15 9.07
CA PHE A 97 -16.54 -13.77 8.73
C PHE A 97 -16.20 -13.60 7.24
N ASP A 98 -16.79 -12.57 6.65
CA ASP A 98 -16.49 -12.05 5.32
C ASP A 98 -16.52 -10.51 5.36
N PRO A 99 -15.47 -9.81 4.88
CA PRO A 99 -15.28 -8.38 5.15
C PRO A 99 -16.33 -7.47 4.52
N VAL A 100 -17.04 -7.93 3.47
CA VAL A 100 -18.11 -7.17 2.83
C VAL A 100 -19.45 -7.67 3.32
N THR A 101 -19.76 -8.95 3.10
CA THR A 101 -21.12 -9.47 3.27
C THR A 101 -21.55 -9.59 4.73
N SER A 102 -20.60 -9.65 5.67
CA SER A 102 -20.94 -9.71 7.11
C SER A 102 -21.62 -8.45 7.63
N PHE A 103 -21.19 -7.28 7.12
CA PHE A 103 -21.70 -5.96 7.52
C PHE A 103 -22.72 -5.38 6.52
N ASN A 104 -22.90 -6.02 5.36
CA ASN A 104 -23.66 -5.46 4.25
C ASN A 104 -24.60 -6.52 3.64
N ARG A 105 -25.62 -6.93 4.41
CA ARG A 105 -26.51 -8.05 4.03
C ARG A 105 -27.57 -7.68 3.00
N ALA A 106 -27.92 -6.41 2.91
CA ALA A 106 -28.91 -5.91 1.96
C ALA A 106 -28.28 -5.67 0.57
N ALA A 107 -29.09 -5.75 -0.49
CA ALA A 107 -28.62 -5.45 -1.85
C ALA A 107 -28.25 -3.98 -2.06
N VAL A 108 -28.91 -3.09 -1.32
CA VAL A 108 -28.54 -1.67 -1.20
C VAL A 108 -28.03 -1.48 0.21
N PHE A 109 -26.79 -1.01 0.34
CA PHE A 109 -26.16 -0.85 1.65
C PHE A 109 -26.71 0.41 2.32
N GLU A 110 -27.08 0.25 3.59
CA GLU A 110 -27.56 1.32 4.46
C GLU A 110 -26.64 1.42 5.68
N PRO A 111 -26.52 2.61 6.30
CA PRO A 111 -25.71 2.76 7.50
C PRO A 111 -26.17 1.82 8.62
N GLU A 112 -25.27 0.96 9.09
CA GLU A 112 -25.53 0.04 10.21
C GLU A 112 -24.48 0.28 11.31
N LEU A 113 -24.83 1.09 12.30
CA LEU A 113 -23.93 1.46 13.41
C LEU A 113 -24.10 0.52 14.62
N ILE A 114 -24.22 -0.78 14.35
CA ILE A 114 -24.39 -1.82 15.37
C ILE A 114 -23.01 -2.38 15.74
N SER A 115 -22.80 -2.63 17.02
CA SER A 115 -21.58 -3.32 17.48
C SER A 115 -21.69 -4.81 17.22
N HIS A 116 -20.65 -5.39 16.62
CA HIS A 116 -20.50 -6.81 16.36
C HIS A 116 -19.32 -7.39 17.13
N VAL A 117 -19.39 -8.66 17.50
CA VAL A 117 -18.30 -9.38 18.16
C VAL A 117 -17.56 -10.22 17.13
N LEU A 118 -16.28 -9.95 16.93
CA LEU A 118 -15.39 -10.74 16.09
C LEU A 118 -14.64 -11.76 16.94
N SER A 119 -14.47 -12.97 16.44
CA SER A 119 -13.50 -13.93 16.97
C SER A 119 -12.26 -13.92 16.08
N VAL A 120 -11.10 -13.80 16.72
CA VAL A 120 -9.82 -13.51 16.06
C VAL A 120 -8.75 -14.44 16.59
N LEU A 121 -7.96 -15.00 15.69
CA LEU A 121 -6.78 -15.80 15.98
C LEU A 121 -5.51 -14.95 15.77
N ARG A 122 -4.66 -14.88 16.79
CA ARG A 122 -3.33 -14.23 16.74
C ARG A 122 -2.34 -15.11 17.50
N ASN A 123 -1.22 -15.50 16.90
CA ASN A 123 -0.21 -16.35 17.57
C ASN A 123 -0.76 -17.68 18.14
N ASN A 124 -1.78 -18.27 17.49
CA ASN A 124 -2.55 -19.42 17.98
C ASN A 124 -3.46 -19.16 19.20
N ASP A 125 -3.51 -17.92 19.69
CA ASP A 125 -4.45 -17.51 20.74
C ASP A 125 -5.73 -16.96 20.12
N ASN A 126 -6.87 -17.44 20.62
CA ASN A 126 -8.18 -16.91 20.27
C ASN A 126 -8.58 -15.80 21.24
N PHE A 127 -9.08 -14.69 20.68
CA PHE A 127 -9.69 -13.63 21.47
C PHE A 127 -10.90 -13.07 20.73
N GLU A 128 -11.79 -12.44 21.49
CA GLU A 128 -12.93 -11.72 20.95
C GLU A 128 -12.69 -10.21 21.02
N VAL A 129 -13.23 -9.50 20.03
CA VAL A 129 -13.14 -8.05 19.98
C VAL A 129 -14.46 -7.47 19.45
N SER A 130 -14.94 -6.40 20.09
CA SER A 130 -16.13 -5.68 19.64
C SER A 130 -15.75 -4.55 18.69
N VAL A 131 -16.44 -4.46 17.55
CA VAL A 131 -16.26 -3.42 16.54
C VAL A 131 -17.61 -2.85 16.11
N THR A 132 -17.67 -1.54 15.89
CA THR A 132 -18.81 -0.88 15.23
C THR A 132 -18.33 -0.37 13.88
N PRO A 133 -18.88 -0.83 12.75
CA PRO A 133 -18.43 -0.40 11.44
C PRO A 133 -18.79 1.07 11.20
N VAL A 134 -18.05 1.70 10.28
CA VAL A 134 -18.42 2.99 9.70
C VAL A 134 -19.14 2.75 8.38
N PHE A 135 -20.00 3.68 7.97
CA PHE A 135 -20.60 3.68 6.63
C PHE A 135 -19.95 4.75 5.76
N GLU A 136 -18.95 4.36 4.99
CA GLU A 136 -18.11 5.27 4.19
C GLU A 136 -17.62 4.56 2.92
N ASN A 137 -17.21 5.32 1.91
CA ASN A 137 -16.51 4.76 0.75
C ASN A 137 -15.00 4.67 1.04
N LEU A 138 -14.33 3.64 0.52
CA LEU A 138 -12.93 3.37 0.87
C LEU A 138 -11.94 4.44 0.38
N TYR A 139 -12.29 5.26 -0.61
CA TYR A 139 -11.47 6.41 -1.00
C TYR A 139 -11.40 7.44 0.13
N ASP A 140 -12.54 7.82 0.72
CA ASP A 140 -12.55 8.76 1.84
C ASP A 140 -11.94 8.13 3.10
N SER A 141 -12.06 6.80 3.25
CA SER A 141 -11.40 6.10 4.34
C SER A 141 -9.89 6.10 4.26
N PHE A 142 -9.32 5.85 3.08
CA PHE A 142 -7.88 5.94 2.86
C PHE A 142 -7.37 7.36 3.11
N ARG A 143 -8.11 8.39 2.68
CA ARG A 143 -7.74 9.80 2.93
C ARG A 143 -7.75 10.18 4.40
N SER A 144 -8.77 9.74 5.14
CA SER A 144 -8.86 9.95 6.58
C SER A 144 -7.70 9.24 7.29
N ALA A 145 -7.37 8.02 6.87
CA ALA A 145 -6.24 7.26 7.39
C ALA A 145 -4.88 7.94 7.08
N ASN A 146 -4.70 8.55 5.90
CA ASN A 146 -3.50 9.36 5.61
C ASN A 146 -3.28 10.46 6.64
N THR A 147 -4.35 11.16 7.03
CA THR A 147 -4.26 12.25 8.02
C THR A 147 -4.03 11.69 9.42
N ALA A 148 -4.69 10.59 9.75
CA ALA A 148 -4.60 9.95 11.06
C ALA A 148 -3.26 9.25 11.31
N SER A 149 -2.47 8.95 10.27
CA SER A 149 -1.20 8.24 10.38
C SER A 149 -0.04 9.14 10.80
N VAL A 150 -0.15 10.47 10.68
CA VAL A 150 0.94 11.41 10.95
C VAL A 150 1.42 11.31 12.39
N GLN A 151 2.71 11.05 12.56
CA GLN A 151 3.37 10.98 13.86
C GLN A 151 4.71 11.70 13.83
N GLN A 152 5.17 12.15 15.00
CA GLN A 152 6.51 12.65 15.23
C GLN A 152 7.03 12.06 16.54
N PHE A 153 8.25 11.56 16.54
CA PHE A 153 8.86 10.97 17.72
C PHE A 153 10.35 11.26 17.78
N SER A 154 10.89 11.26 19.00
CA SER A 154 12.32 11.44 19.23
C SER A 154 13.07 10.12 19.09
N ALA A 155 14.19 10.14 18.38
CA ALA A 155 15.13 9.04 18.27
C ALA A 155 16.54 9.57 18.57
N GLY A 156 16.98 9.40 19.82
CA GLY A 156 18.21 10.05 20.30
C GLY A 156 18.07 11.58 20.36
N ASN A 157 18.95 12.30 19.66
CA ASN A 157 18.91 13.76 19.54
C ASN A 157 18.22 14.24 18.24
N LYS A 158 17.51 13.34 17.54
CA LYS A 158 16.80 13.60 16.30
C LYS A 158 15.30 13.51 16.49
N ILE A 159 14.54 14.20 15.63
CA ILE A 159 13.10 14.08 15.50
C ILE A 159 12.79 13.39 14.17
N ILE A 160 12.13 12.24 14.23
CA ILE A 160 11.67 11.51 13.04
C ILE A 160 10.18 11.76 12.86
N GLY A 161 9.80 12.14 11.64
CA GLY A 161 8.40 12.16 11.21
C GLY A 161 8.01 10.80 10.63
N TYR A 162 6.75 10.43 10.78
CA TYR A 162 6.16 9.27 10.11
C TYR A 162 4.85 9.69 9.44
N LEU A 163 4.65 9.22 8.22
CA LEU A 163 3.43 9.44 7.44
C LEU A 163 3.15 8.20 6.60
N HIS A 164 1.96 7.64 6.74
CA HIS A 164 1.45 6.58 5.87
C HIS A 164 0.49 7.17 4.84
N LEU A 165 0.80 7.03 3.55
CA LEU A 165 -0.05 7.47 2.44
C LEU A 165 -0.79 6.30 1.80
N TRP A 166 -1.79 5.75 2.48
CA TRP A 166 -2.69 4.70 1.97
C TRP A 166 -3.24 4.99 0.57
N GLY A 167 -3.65 6.23 0.33
CA GLY A 167 -4.30 6.65 -0.90
C GLY A 167 -3.62 7.86 -1.52
N LEU A 168 -3.22 7.75 -2.80
CA LEU A 168 -2.84 8.92 -3.60
C LEU A 168 -3.91 9.22 -4.65
N SER A 169 -4.31 10.48 -4.75
CA SER A 169 -5.55 10.87 -5.44
C SER A 169 -5.34 12.12 -6.30
N ARG A 170 -6.16 12.23 -7.36
CA ARG A 170 -6.13 13.37 -8.31
C ARG A 170 -6.96 14.57 -7.83
N SER A 171 -7.62 14.47 -6.69
CA SER A 171 -8.39 15.57 -6.13
C SER A 171 -7.43 16.68 -5.71
N SER A 172 -7.65 17.90 -6.18
CA SER A 172 -6.84 19.06 -5.77
C SER A 172 -6.85 19.28 -4.26
N HIS A 173 -7.94 18.93 -3.58
CA HIS A 173 -8.01 19.00 -2.13
C HIS A 173 -7.06 17.98 -1.45
N ASP A 174 -6.84 16.82 -2.07
CA ASP A 174 -6.01 15.75 -1.50
C ASP A 174 -4.54 16.02 -1.76
N LEU A 175 -4.23 16.62 -2.92
CA LEU A 175 -2.92 17.16 -3.23
C LEU A 175 -2.51 18.22 -2.19
N ILE A 176 -3.40 19.18 -1.90
CA ILE A 176 -3.16 20.21 -0.87
C ILE A 176 -3.02 19.56 0.51
N SER A 177 -3.87 18.58 0.84
CA SER A 177 -3.79 17.85 2.11
C SER A 177 -2.44 17.14 2.25
N THR A 178 -1.99 16.41 1.23
CA THR A 178 -0.70 15.72 1.21
C THR A 178 0.46 16.69 1.39
N GLN A 179 0.45 17.83 0.69
CA GLN A 179 1.45 18.88 0.85
C GLN A 179 1.45 19.45 2.28
N SER A 180 0.28 19.67 2.87
CA SER A 180 0.14 20.13 4.25
C SER A 180 0.68 19.11 5.27
N LEU A 181 0.40 17.82 5.09
CA LEU A 181 0.94 16.76 5.96
C LEU A 181 2.48 16.73 5.89
N MET A 182 3.05 16.85 4.70
CA MET A 182 4.51 16.95 4.53
C MET A 182 5.07 18.22 5.18
N GLN A 183 4.36 19.34 5.07
CA GLN A 183 4.76 20.61 5.68
C GLN A 183 4.72 20.56 7.22
N GLN A 184 3.77 19.82 7.80
CA GLN A 184 3.73 19.56 9.25
C GLN A 184 4.93 18.74 9.74
N LEU A 185 5.58 17.98 8.87
CA LEU A 185 6.76 17.19 9.16
C LEU A 185 8.07 17.89 8.73
N ALA A 186 8.00 19.11 8.18
CA ALA A 186 9.15 19.80 7.60
C ALA A 186 10.28 20.10 8.60
N GLN A 187 9.96 20.22 9.90
CA GLN A 187 10.97 20.38 10.96
C GLN A 187 11.64 19.07 11.40
N CYS A 188 11.13 17.91 11.00
CA CYS A 188 11.74 16.62 11.35
C CYS A 188 13.11 16.47 10.66
N ASP A 189 14.07 15.85 11.34
CA ASP A 189 15.42 15.60 10.82
C ASP A 189 15.42 14.55 9.70
N GLY A 190 14.44 13.65 9.71
CA GLY A 190 14.10 12.74 8.62
C GLY A 190 12.63 12.34 8.70
N ILE A 191 12.09 11.77 7.62
CA ILE A 191 10.73 11.21 7.60
C ILE A 191 10.75 9.76 7.12
N ILE A 192 9.97 8.91 7.79
CA ILE A 192 9.57 7.60 7.27
C ILE A 192 8.26 7.80 6.51
N LEU A 193 8.29 7.58 5.20
CA LEU A 193 7.12 7.60 4.33
C LEU A 193 6.68 6.15 4.09
N ASP A 194 5.57 5.76 4.68
CA ASP A 194 5.00 4.44 4.48
C ASP A 194 4.05 4.42 3.29
N LEU A 195 4.35 3.57 2.30
CA LEU A 195 3.55 3.33 1.10
C LEU A 195 3.08 1.86 1.03
N ARG A 196 3.25 1.08 2.10
CA ARG A 196 2.77 -0.31 2.17
C ARG A 196 1.25 -0.34 2.01
N ASP A 197 0.72 -1.34 1.31
CA ASP A 197 -0.73 -1.50 1.09
C ASP A 197 -1.43 -0.27 0.47
N SER A 198 -0.66 0.63 -0.15
CA SER A 198 -1.17 1.89 -0.70
C SER A 198 -1.67 1.73 -2.13
N TYR A 199 -2.66 2.54 -2.52
CA TYR A 199 -3.31 2.48 -3.82
C TYR A 199 -3.57 3.88 -4.40
N GLY A 200 -3.75 3.96 -5.71
CA GLY A 200 -4.35 5.12 -6.37
C GLY A 200 -3.48 5.67 -7.48
N PHE A 201 -3.52 6.99 -7.65
CA PHE A 201 -2.90 7.70 -8.77
C PHE A 201 -1.69 8.51 -8.30
N LEU A 202 -0.73 8.69 -9.19
CA LEU A 202 0.29 9.72 -9.06
C LEU A 202 -0.12 10.93 -9.91
N ASP A 203 0.25 12.12 -9.45
CA ASP A 203 0.16 13.37 -10.22
C ASP A 203 1.48 14.12 -10.02
N ALA A 204 1.79 15.04 -10.93
CA ALA A 204 2.99 15.85 -10.87
C ALA A 204 3.07 16.61 -9.54
N GLU A 205 1.94 17.09 -9.01
CA GLU A 205 1.80 17.78 -7.72
C GLU A 205 2.24 16.94 -6.51
N HIS A 206 2.04 15.62 -6.55
CA HIS A 206 2.53 14.73 -5.49
C HIS A 206 4.07 14.71 -5.49
N LEU A 207 4.67 14.59 -6.67
CA LEU A 207 6.13 14.60 -6.82
C LEU A 207 6.74 15.90 -6.29
N GLN A 208 6.02 17.03 -6.36
CA GLN A 208 6.51 18.33 -5.86
C GLN A 208 6.81 18.35 -4.36
N ALA A 209 6.18 17.48 -3.58
CA ALA A 209 6.43 17.38 -2.15
C ALA A 209 7.78 16.71 -1.84
N PHE A 210 8.31 15.91 -2.77
CA PHE A 210 9.45 15.03 -2.56
C PHE A 210 10.62 15.28 -3.53
N LEU A 211 10.36 15.71 -4.76
CA LEU A 211 11.38 15.88 -5.80
C LEU A 211 11.87 17.32 -5.88
N ASN A 212 13.18 17.48 -6.10
CA ASN A 212 13.79 18.78 -6.39
C ASN A 212 13.45 19.22 -7.82
N SER A 213 13.57 20.53 -8.09
CA SER A 213 13.21 21.19 -9.36
C SER A 213 13.91 20.67 -10.64
N HIS A 214 14.91 19.80 -10.51
CA HIS A 214 15.65 19.20 -11.63
C HIS A 214 15.29 17.73 -11.86
N SER A 215 14.33 17.19 -11.10
CA SER A 215 13.86 15.81 -11.25
C SER A 215 12.74 15.78 -12.28
N SER A 216 12.86 14.91 -13.27
CA SER A 216 11.81 14.65 -14.27
C SER A 216 11.56 13.16 -14.36
N ILE A 217 10.29 12.79 -14.48
CA ILE A 217 9.89 11.42 -14.83
C ILE A 217 9.80 11.32 -16.35
N ASP A 218 10.47 10.32 -16.93
CA ASP A 218 10.35 10.00 -18.36
C ASP A 218 9.34 8.87 -18.55
N ILE A 219 8.12 9.22 -18.96
CA ILE A 219 7.08 8.24 -19.29
C ILE A 219 6.86 8.23 -20.81
N THR A 220 7.16 7.10 -21.45
CA THR A 220 6.87 6.90 -22.87
C THR A 220 5.83 5.81 -23.08
N GLY A 221 5.02 5.93 -24.14
CA GLY A 221 3.93 5.00 -24.42
C GLY A 221 2.81 5.00 -23.35
N ALA A 222 2.69 6.12 -22.62
CA ALA A 222 1.78 6.28 -21.49
C ALA A 222 0.33 5.96 -21.87
N SER A 223 -0.32 5.12 -21.07
CA SER A 223 -1.72 4.74 -21.22
C SER A 223 -2.54 5.05 -19.96
N GLY A 224 -3.86 5.18 -20.14
CA GLY A 224 -4.79 5.39 -19.04
C GLY A 224 -4.47 6.65 -18.23
N TRP A 225 -4.30 6.48 -16.92
CA TRP A 225 -4.10 7.59 -15.99
C TRP A 225 -2.66 8.17 -16.09
N LEU A 226 -1.68 7.42 -16.60
CA LEU A 226 -0.29 7.88 -16.71
C LEU A 226 -0.11 9.00 -17.75
N THR A 227 -1.00 9.10 -18.74
CA THR A 227 -0.93 10.13 -19.79
C THR A 227 -0.96 11.54 -19.20
N SER A 228 -1.73 11.79 -18.14
CA SER A 228 -1.85 13.13 -17.55
C SER A 228 -0.57 13.60 -16.86
N ILE A 229 0.21 12.68 -16.28
CA ILE A 229 1.41 12.99 -15.50
C ILE A 229 2.52 13.45 -16.44
N ASN A 230 2.62 12.80 -17.60
CA ASN A 230 3.65 13.09 -18.59
C ASN A 230 3.56 14.54 -19.12
N ASP A 231 2.35 15.11 -19.17
CA ASP A 231 2.11 16.45 -19.73
C ASP A 231 2.36 17.61 -18.73
N THR A 232 2.43 17.33 -17.42
CA THR A 232 2.39 18.36 -16.35
C THR A 232 3.70 18.56 -15.60
N THR A 233 4.67 17.66 -15.74
CA THR A 233 5.93 17.63 -14.94
C THR A 233 6.84 18.84 -15.13
N SER A 234 6.70 19.60 -16.23
CA SER A 234 7.58 20.74 -16.57
C SER A 234 7.24 22.07 -15.90
N LYS A 235 6.21 22.16 -15.03
CA LYS A 235 5.68 23.44 -14.49
C LYS A 235 5.70 23.54 -12.97
N ILE A 236 6.71 22.97 -12.33
CA ILE A 236 6.74 22.83 -10.88
C ILE A 236 7.61 23.93 -10.25
N ALA A 237 6.99 24.84 -9.51
CA ALA A 237 7.67 25.63 -8.48
C ALA A 237 7.32 25.00 -7.13
N SER A 238 8.30 24.43 -6.42
CA SER A 238 8.06 23.80 -5.13
C SER A 238 9.17 24.06 -4.11
N ASN A 239 8.82 23.92 -2.83
CA ASN A 239 9.75 23.85 -1.70
C ASN A 239 9.65 22.42 -1.12
N PRO A 240 10.25 21.42 -1.80
CA PRO A 240 10.11 20.03 -1.41
C PRO A 240 10.78 19.79 -0.05
N TYR A 241 10.42 18.69 0.61
CA TYR A 241 11.18 18.25 1.78
C TYR A 241 12.59 17.83 1.32
N HIS A 242 13.64 18.46 1.85
CA HIS A 242 15.02 18.25 1.38
C HIS A 242 15.89 17.36 2.28
N ARG A 243 15.38 16.95 3.45
CA ARG A 243 16.11 16.11 4.42
C ARG A 243 15.90 14.62 4.14
N PRO A 244 16.67 13.70 4.76
CA PRO A 244 16.57 12.28 4.44
C PRO A 244 15.17 11.67 4.57
N LEU A 245 14.84 10.71 3.70
CA LEU A 245 13.60 9.93 3.73
C LEU A 245 13.93 8.43 3.76
N ALA A 246 13.17 7.69 4.56
CA ALA A 246 13.08 6.24 4.42
C ALA A 246 11.69 5.90 3.87
N ILE A 247 11.61 5.11 2.80
CA ILE A 247 10.34 4.74 2.17
C ILE A 247 10.07 3.25 2.39
N LEU A 248 8.93 2.94 3.01
CA LEU A 248 8.47 1.57 3.18
C LEU A 248 7.55 1.17 2.02
N ILE A 249 7.85 0.04 1.40
CA ILE A 249 7.06 -0.53 0.29
C ILE A 249 6.84 -2.03 0.50
N ASN A 250 5.78 -2.56 -0.11
CA ASN A 250 5.53 -4.00 -0.11
C ASN A 250 4.81 -4.47 -1.39
N GLU A 251 4.50 -5.76 -1.44
CA GLU A 251 3.86 -6.41 -2.57
C GLU A 251 2.39 -5.99 -2.80
N ARG A 252 1.84 -5.15 -1.91
CA ARG A 252 0.50 -4.55 -2.00
C ARG A 252 0.51 -3.05 -2.30
N THR A 253 1.69 -2.42 -2.36
CA THR A 253 1.84 -1.05 -2.89
C THR A 253 1.52 -1.06 -4.39
N ARG A 254 0.46 -0.39 -4.84
CA ARG A 254 -0.04 -0.50 -6.23
C ARG A 254 -0.29 0.85 -6.89
N GLY A 255 0.04 0.97 -8.18
CA GLY A 255 -0.31 2.13 -9.01
C GLY A 255 0.58 3.35 -8.75
N GLY A 256 -0.03 4.51 -8.54
CA GLY A 256 0.65 5.78 -8.25
C GLY A 256 1.75 5.71 -7.19
N PRO A 257 1.48 5.14 -6.01
CA PRO A 257 2.49 4.91 -4.97
C PRO A 257 3.76 4.17 -5.44
N GLU A 258 3.65 3.22 -6.38
CA GLU A 258 4.81 2.51 -6.92
C GLU A 258 5.70 3.46 -7.73
N ILE A 259 5.09 4.30 -8.55
CA ILE A 259 5.81 5.30 -9.35
C ILE A 259 6.41 6.37 -8.45
N LEU A 260 5.70 6.80 -7.39
CA LEU A 260 6.25 7.72 -6.40
C LEU A 260 7.52 7.15 -5.76
N ALA A 261 7.46 5.90 -5.28
CA ALA A 261 8.60 5.23 -4.68
C ALA A 261 9.76 5.09 -5.67
N TYR A 262 9.46 4.72 -6.91
CA TYR A 262 10.48 4.56 -7.96
C TYR A 262 11.18 5.89 -8.28
N GLU A 263 10.42 6.97 -8.52
CA GLU A 263 11.02 8.27 -8.86
C GLU A 263 11.82 8.86 -7.71
N THR A 264 11.35 8.69 -6.48
CA THR A 264 12.05 9.20 -5.30
C THR A 264 13.29 8.38 -4.94
N SER A 265 13.31 7.08 -5.23
CA SER A 265 14.48 6.21 -4.99
C SER A 265 15.76 6.64 -5.73
N LYS A 266 15.63 7.48 -6.77
CA LYS A 266 16.76 8.03 -7.53
C LYS A 266 17.57 9.09 -6.75
N LEU A 267 17.05 9.56 -5.62
CA LEU A 267 17.68 10.61 -4.82
C LEU A 267 18.56 10.01 -3.72
N GLU A 268 19.82 10.43 -3.63
CA GLU A 268 20.80 9.93 -2.63
C GLU A 268 20.37 10.11 -1.17
N ARG A 269 19.42 11.00 -0.89
CA ARG A 269 18.86 11.22 0.45
C ARG A 269 17.72 10.26 0.82
N ILE A 270 17.35 9.36 -0.08
CA ILE A 270 16.18 8.49 0.06
C ILE A 270 16.64 7.03 0.03
N VAL A 271 16.28 6.29 1.07
CA VAL A 271 16.46 4.84 1.14
C VAL A 271 15.09 4.15 1.06
N SER A 272 14.96 3.10 0.27
CA SER A 272 13.74 2.29 0.19
C SER A 272 13.97 0.92 0.80
N LEU A 273 12.98 0.41 1.53
CA LEU A 273 13.06 -0.90 2.17
C LEU A 273 11.70 -1.60 2.26
N GLY A 274 11.75 -2.91 2.48
CA GLY A 274 10.58 -3.78 2.59
C GLY A 274 10.62 -4.88 1.54
N SER A 275 9.53 -5.08 0.80
CA SER A 275 9.45 -6.10 -0.26
C SER A 275 9.10 -5.45 -1.60
N ALA A 276 9.42 -6.13 -2.70
CA ALA A 276 9.20 -5.61 -4.05
C ALA A 276 7.72 -5.28 -4.33
N THR A 277 7.48 -4.19 -5.05
CA THR A 277 6.14 -3.85 -5.54
C THR A 277 5.80 -4.67 -6.80
N PRO A 278 4.52 -4.86 -7.14
CA PRO A 278 4.11 -5.78 -8.20
C PRO A 278 4.19 -5.21 -9.63
N GLY A 279 4.35 -3.90 -9.79
CA GLY A 279 4.31 -3.21 -11.07
C GLY A 279 2.90 -3.11 -11.65
N LEU A 280 1.88 -2.81 -10.84
CA LEU A 280 0.48 -2.73 -11.29
C LEU A 280 0.10 -1.28 -11.61
N ILE A 281 0.60 -0.78 -12.72
CA ILE A 281 0.48 0.63 -13.14
C ILE A 281 -0.59 0.87 -14.20
N GLY A 282 -1.26 -0.19 -14.64
CA GLY A 282 -2.40 -0.17 -15.54
C GLY A 282 -3.66 0.42 -14.93
N SER A 283 -4.81 0.04 -15.48
CA SER A 283 -6.11 0.55 -15.07
C SER A 283 -7.15 -0.56 -14.96
N TYR A 284 -8.09 -0.41 -14.05
CA TYR A 284 -9.25 -1.29 -13.95
C TYR A 284 -10.40 -0.82 -14.86
N GLU A 285 -10.92 -1.70 -15.70
CA GLU A 285 -12.06 -1.43 -16.57
C GLU A 285 -13.25 -2.27 -16.17
N GLN A 286 -14.46 -1.76 -16.36
CA GLN A 286 -15.66 -2.54 -16.06
C GLN A 286 -15.73 -3.76 -16.99
N ALA A 287 -15.94 -4.94 -16.42
CA ALA A 287 -15.99 -6.19 -17.16
C ALA A 287 -17.37 -6.37 -17.82
N GLY A 288 -17.58 -5.71 -18.96
CA GLY A 288 -18.87 -5.71 -19.66
C GLY A 288 -20.00 -5.17 -18.78
N ASP A 289 -21.12 -5.90 -18.73
CA ASP A 289 -22.30 -5.54 -17.90
C ASP A 289 -22.24 -6.14 -16.48
N SER A 290 -21.12 -6.74 -16.07
CA SER A 290 -20.99 -7.36 -14.74
C SER A 290 -20.64 -6.36 -13.64
N GLU A 291 -20.93 -6.71 -12.39
CA GLU A 291 -20.46 -6.01 -11.19
C GLU A 291 -19.02 -6.43 -10.84
N ALA A 292 -18.13 -6.34 -11.83
CA ALA A 292 -16.72 -6.66 -11.69
C ALA A 292 -15.85 -5.69 -12.49
N PHE A 293 -14.63 -5.47 -12.00
CA PHE A 293 -13.58 -4.78 -12.72
C PHE A 293 -12.50 -5.77 -13.16
N GLU A 294 -12.03 -5.62 -14.38
CA GLU A 294 -10.91 -6.36 -14.94
C GLU A 294 -9.69 -5.43 -15.07
N TYR A 295 -8.53 -5.92 -14.64
CA TYR A 295 -7.28 -5.18 -14.77
C TYR A 295 -6.79 -5.17 -16.22
N ARG A 296 -6.46 -3.98 -16.73
CA ARG A 296 -5.82 -3.75 -18.03
C ARG A 296 -4.38 -3.31 -17.82
N PRO A 297 -3.39 -4.19 -18.08
CA PRO A 297 -1.97 -3.86 -17.95
C PRO A 297 -1.54 -2.72 -18.88
N ALA A 298 -0.61 -1.88 -18.42
CA ALA A 298 0.01 -0.84 -19.24
C ALA A 298 1.28 -1.35 -19.98
N ASP A 299 1.16 -2.44 -20.75
CA ASP A 299 2.32 -3.14 -21.35
C ASP A 299 3.16 -2.29 -22.31
N SER A 300 2.58 -1.26 -22.92
CA SER A 300 3.30 -0.31 -23.78
C SER A 300 4.02 0.79 -23.02
N THR A 301 3.66 1.02 -21.75
CA THR A 301 4.24 2.11 -20.96
C THR A 301 5.66 1.74 -20.54
N ARG A 302 6.56 2.73 -20.62
CA ARG A 302 7.94 2.64 -20.13
C ARG A 302 8.21 3.80 -19.19
N ILE A 303 9.00 3.54 -18.16
CA ILE A 303 9.49 4.52 -17.20
C ILE A 303 11.01 4.51 -17.31
N ASP A 304 11.61 5.66 -17.63
CA ASP A 304 13.02 5.80 -18.02
C ASP A 304 13.46 4.79 -19.08
N GLY A 305 12.59 4.56 -20.07
CA GLY A 305 12.81 3.58 -21.14
C GLY A 305 12.69 2.11 -20.73
N GLN A 306 12.42 1.79 -19.47
CA GLN A 306 12.30 0.41 -18.96
C GLN A 306 10.84 -0.01 -18.79
N ARG A 307 10.57 -1.31 -18.91
CA ARG A 307 9.24 -1.86 -18.57
C ARG A 307 9.09 -1.85 -17.05
N PHE A 308 7.98 -1.31 -16.58
CA PHE A 308 7.63 -1.29 -15.15
C PHE A 308 6.45 -2.22 -14.84
N GLU A 309 5.50 -2.33 -15.77
CA GLU A 309 4.33 -3.22 -15.66
C GLU A 309 4.76 -4.68 -15.37
N GLY A 310 4.24 -5.26 -14.29
CA GLY A 310 4.54 -6.61 -13.81
C GLY A 310 5.98 -6.81 -13.30
N ILE A 311 6.78 -5.75 -13.17
CA ILE A 311 8.15 -5.78 -12.63
C ILE A 311 8.23 -5.00 -11.31
N GLY A 312 7.63 -3.82 -11.27
CA GLY A 312 7.58 -2.96 -10.10
C GLY A 312 8.95 -2.40 -9.67
N LEU A 313 9.02 -1.95 -8.43
CA LEU A 313 10.22 -1.46 -7.78
C LEU A 313 10.81 -2.54 -6.86
N GLN A 314 12.10 -2.80 -7.01
CA GLN A 314 12.89 -3.51 -5.99
C GLN A 314 13.39 -2.48 -4.97
N PRO A 315 13.12 -2.65 -3.65
CA PRO A 315 13.68 -1.76 -2.65
C PRO A 315 15.21 -1.85 -2.63
N GLU A 316 15.87 -0.78 -2.20
CA GLU A 316 17.32 -0.77 -1.97
C GLU A 316 17.71 -1.81 -0.91
N THR A 317 16.92 -1.93 0.16
CA THR A 317 17.07 -3.00 1.15
C THR A 317 15.84 -3.90 1.19
N LEU A 318 16.02 -5.13 0.70
CA LEU A 318 15.03 -6.19 0.87
C LEU A 318 14.98 -6.64 2.34
N LEU A 319 13.81 -6.51 2.95
CA LEU A 319 13.51 -6.99 4.29
C LEU A 319 12.10 -7.58 4.31
N ASP A 320 12.03 -8.89 4.10
CA ASP A 320 10.75 -9.59 4.10
C ASP A 320 10.15 -9.62 5.50
N TRP A 321 8.86 -9.31 5.57
CA TRP A 321 8.05 -9.49 6.76
C TRP A 321 6.84 -10.34 6.36
N PRO A 322 6.90 -11.67 6.46
CA PRO A 322 5.80 -12.52 6.01
C PRO A 322 4.57 -12.34 6.91
N LEU A 323 3.37 -12.53 6.36
CA LEU A 323 2.12 -12.41 7.14
C LEU A 323 1.99 -13.47 8.24
N SER A 324 2.72 -14.59 8.11
CA SER A 324 2.80 -15.63 9.13
C SER A 324 3.65 -15.24 10.34
N GLU A 325 4.48 -14.19 10.23
CA GLU A 325 5.26 -13.67 11.35
C GLU A 325 4.45 -12.63 12.12
N THR A 326 3.74 -13.11 13.13
CA THR A 326 2.90 -12.32 14.02
C THR A 326 3.71 -11.83 15.22
N ARG A 327 4.02 -10.54 15.23
CA ARG A 327 4.75 -9.86 16.30
C ARG A 327 4.16 -8.47 16.53
N ARG A 328 4.40 -7.91 17.72
CA ARG A 328 3.83 -6.59 18.10
C ARG A 328 4.59 -5.42 17.50
N ASP A 329 5.88 -5.59 17.28
CA ASP A 329 6.78 -4.60 16.69
C ASP A 329 6.90 -4.80 15.18
N ASP A 330 7.07 -3.71 14.44
CA ASP A 330 7.19 -3.74 12.98
C ASP A 330 8.68 -3.74 12.59
N PRO A 331 9.24 -4.88 12.14
CA PRO A 331 10.67 -4.97 11.85
C PRO A 331 11.10 -4.08 10.68
N GLN A 332 10.19 -3.79 9.73
CA GLN A 332 10.48 -2.89 8.62
C GLN A 332 10.50 -1.44 9.09
N PHE A 333 9.59 -1.05 9.98
CA PHE A 333 9.61 0.26 10.61
C PHE A 333 10.88 0.48 11.44
N GLU A 334 11.26 -0.48 12.30
CA GLU A 334 12.48 -0.38 13.12
C GLU A 334 13.76 -0.30 12.26
N ALA A 335 13.80 -1.06 11.16
CA ALA A 335 14.88 -0.96 10.18
C ALA A 335 14.91 0.41 9.50
N ALA A 336 13.75 0.97 9.14
CA ALA A 336 13.66 2.32 8.56
C ALA A 336 14.18 3.39 9.53
N VAL A 337 13.80 3.31 10.80
CA VAL A 337 14.34 4.19 11.86
C VAL A 337 15.86 4.08 11.93
N THR A 338 16.38 2.85 11.95
CA THR A 338 17.83 2.60 12.05
C THR A 338 18.60 3.15 10.85
N MET A 339 18.11 2.91 9.64
CA MET A 339 18.73 3.42 8.41
C MET A 339 18.69 4.94 8.36
N LEU A 340 17.54 5.53 8.69
CA LEU A 340 17.36 6.97 8.67
C LEU A 340 18.31 7.66 9.66
N LEU A 341 18.48 7.10 10.87
CA LEU A 341 19.47 7.56 11.87
C LEU A 341 20.92 7.47 11.38
N GLY A 342 21.23 6.55 10.48
CA GLY A 342 22.55 6.45 9.85
C GLY A 342 22.83 7.55 8.83
N ILE A 343 21.79 8.22 8.32
CA ILE A 343 21.87 9.26 7.29
C ILE A 343 21.77 10.68 7.89
N ILE A 344 20.99 10.88 8.97
CA ILE A 344 20.65 12.21 9.53
C ILE A 344 21.60 12.80 10.56
#